data_AF-A0A2G9ZVL7-F1
#
_entry.id   AF-A0A2G9ZVL7-F1
#
_cell.length_a   1.000
_cell.length_b   1.000
_cell.length_c   1.000
_cell.angle_alpha   90.00
_cell.angle_beta   90.00
_cell.angle_gamma   90.00
#
_symmetry.space_group_name_H-M   'P 1'
#
loop_
_entity.id
_entity.type
_entity.pdbx_description
1 polymer ?
#
loop_
_entity_poly.entity_id
_entity_poly.type
_entity_poly.pdbx_seq_one_letter_code
_entity_poly.pdbx_strand_id
1 'polypeptide(L)' 'CLRLWEKGKRNDLVTLLQESGFGKSEAFFRVAQAISETLPIETKEKKLLDGFLAGRERLREEMKTGQKQEKLF' A
#
# COMPACT_ATOMS: atom_id res chain seq x y z
N CYS A 1 -2.63 6.40 4.18
CA CYS A 1 -2.59 5.20 3.31
C CYS A 1 -3.96 4.51 3.19
N LEU A 2 -4.50 3.88 4.23
CA LEU A 2 -5.73 3.06 4.11
C LEU A 2 -6.98 3.82 3.61
N ARG A 3 -7.16 5.10 3.98
CA ARG A 3 -8.27 5.93 3.45
C ARG A 3 -8.17 6.20 1.95
N LEU A 4 -6.97 6.22 1.36
CA LEU A 4 -6.77 6.40 -0.07
C LEU A 4 -7.05 5.09 -0.82
N TRP A 5 -6.64 3.96 -0.23
CA TRP A 5 -6.95 2.63 -0.72
C TRP A 5 -8.46 2.38 -0.75
N GLU A 6 -9.18 2.70 0.33
CA GLU A 6 -10.65 2.62 0.39
C GLU A 6 -11.33 3.41 -0.73
N LYS A 7 -10.80 4.60 -1.05
CA LYS A 7 -11.34 5.49 -2.08
C LYS A 7 -10.88 5.14 -3.50
N GLY A 8 -10.10 4.07 -3.68
CA GLY A 8 -9.54 3.69 -4.99
C GLY A 8 -8.50 4.66 -5.54
N LYS A 9 -8.01 5.61 -4.73
CA LYS A 9 -7.01 6.61 -5.13
C LYS A 9 -5.61 6.02 -5.11
N ARG A 10 -5.31 5.18 -6.11
CA ARG A 10 -4.04 4.45 -6.21
C ARG A 10 -2.84 5.37 -6.45
N ASN A 11 -2.96 6.38 -7.31
CA ASN A 11 -1.88 7.33 -7.58
C ASN A 11 -1.46 8.09 -6.31
N ASP A 12 -2.41 8.71 -5.60
CA ASP A 12 -2.12 9.40 -4.33
C ASP A 12 -1.50 8.45 -3.28
N LEU A 13 -1.92 7.19 -3.25
CA LEU A 13 -1.37 6.18 -2.35
C LEU A 13 0.09 5.87 -2.69
N VAL A 14 0.41 5.69 -3.97
CA VAL A 14 1.76 5.40 -4.48
C VAL A 14 2.69 6.58 -4.16
N THR A 15 2.28 7.80 -4.47
CA THR A 15 3.03 9.03 -4.13
C THR A 15 3.26 9.13 -2.62
N LEU A 16 2.20 8.98 -1.81
CA LEU A 16 2.33 9.03 -0.35
C LEU A 16 3.30 7.97 0.19
N LEU A 17 3.25 6.74 -0.33
CA LEU A 17 4.15 5.66 0.08
C LEU A 17 5.60 5.90 -0.37
N GLN A 18 5.82 6.57 -1.51
CA GLN A 18 7.15 6.97 -1.97
C GLN A 18 7.71 8.12 -1.13
N GLU A 19 6.94 9.19 -0.92
CA GLU A 19 7.36 10.37 -0.14
C GLU A 19 7.62 10.03 1.32
N SER A 20 6.78 9.19 1.93
CA SER A 20 6.95 8.74 3.33
C SER A 20 8.05 7.69 3.51
N GLY A 21 8.57 7.11 2.42
CA GLY A 21 9.51 5.99 2.47
C GLY A 21 8.89 4.64 2.85
N PHE A 22 7.60 4.59 3.20
CA PHE A 22 6.92 3.34 3.58
C PHE A 22 6.79 2.34 2.43
N GLY A 23 6.79 2.80 1.18
CA GLY A 23 6.74 1.97 -0.01
C GLY A 23 7.92 1.01 -0.15
N LYS A 24 9.07 1.37 0.41
CA LYS A 24 10.29 0.54 0.45
C LYS A 24 10.45 -0.20 1.78
N SER A 25 9.66 0.15 2.79
CA SER A 25 9.78 -0.41 4.13
C SER A 25 9.06 -1.75 4.23
N GLU A 26 9.83 -2.83 4.30
CA GLU A 26 9.30 -4.17 4.61
C GLU A 26 8.64 -4.22 5.99
N ALA A 27 9.08 -3.39 6.93
CA ALA A 27 8.48 -3.29 8.26
C ALA A 27 7.02 -2.79 8.19
N PHE A 28 6.74 -1.81 7.32
CA PHE A 28 5.38 -1.28 7.14
C PHE A 28 4.39 -2.38 6.72
N PHE A 29 4.75 -3.18 5.71
CA PHE A 29 3.89 -4.26 5.23
C PHE A 29 3.78 -5.42 6.23
N ARG A 30 4.83 -5.72 6.99
CA ARG A 30 4.78 -6.72 8.07
C ARG A 30 3.84 -6.30 9.19
N VAL A 31 3.86 -5.03 9.59
CA VAL A 31 2.94 -4.50 10.59
C VAL A 31 1.50 -4.53 10.07
N ALA A 32 1.26 -4.12 8.83
CA ALA A 32 -0.07 -4.21 8.21
C ALA A 32 -0.60 -5.65 8.15
N GLN A 33 0.27 -6.62 7.85
CA GLN A 33 -0.07 -8.03 7.85
C GLN A 33 -0.42 -8.53 9.26
N ALA A 34 0.41 -8.26 10.27
CA ALA A 34 0.14 -8.64 11.65
C ALA A 34 -1.19 -8.05 12.16
N ILE A 35 -1.51 -6.80 11.80
CA ILE A 35 -2.80 -6.18 12.11
C ILE A 35 -3.94 -6.95 11.43
N SER A 36 -3.82 -7.29 10.14
CA SER A 36 -4.85 -8.08 9.45
C SER A 36 -5.08 -9.44 10.11
N GLU A 37 -4.01 -10.10 10.54
CA GLU A 37 -4.06 -11.40 11.22
C GLU A 37 -4.75 -11.32 12.59
N THR A 38 -4.68 -10.16 13.26
CA THR A 38 -5.39 -9.94 14.55
C THR A 38 -6.87 -9.62 14.40
N LEU A 39 -7.34 -9.26 13.19
CA LEU A 39 -8.73 -8.86 12.96
C LEU A 39 -9.65 -10.07 12.63
N PRO A 40 -10.90 -10.07 13.11
CA PRO A 40 -11.88 -11.09 12.74
C PRO A 40 -12.19 -11.07 11.24
N ILE A 41 -12.36 -12.26 10.64
CA ILE A 41 -12.59 -12.46 9.19
C ILE A 41 -13.76 -11.64 8.62
N GLU A 42 -14.77 -11.40 9.43
CA GLU A 42 -16.02 -10.77 9.02
C GLU A 42 -15.94 -9.24 8.99
N THR A 43 -14.87 -8.67 9.55
CA THR A 43 -14.71 -7.22 9.65
C THR A 43 -14.37 -6.60 8.30
N LYS A 44 -14.99 -5.44 8.02
CA LYS A 44 -14.70 -4.63 6.84
C LYS A 44 -13.23 -4.20 6.79
N GLU A 45 -12.64 -3.92 7.94
CA GLU A 45 -11.24 -3.53 8.09
C GLU A 45 -10.28 -4.64 7.66
N LYS A 46 -10.53 -5.90 8.07
CA LYS A 46 -9.72 -7.02 7.60
C LYS A 46 -9.80 -7.18 6.09
N LYS A 47 -11.00 -7.19 5.51
CA LYS A 47 -11.18 -7.29 4.04
C LYS A 47 -10.44 -6.17 3.30
N LEU A 48 -10.41 -4.97 3.86
CA LEU A 48 -9.72 -3.83 3.28
C LEU A 48 -8.19 -3.97 3.36
N LEU A 49 -7.68 -4.42 4.51
CA LEU A 49 -6.26 -4.73 4.73
C LEU A 49 -5.79 -5.89 3.85
N ASP A 50 -6.55 -6.98 3.78
CA ASP A 50 -6.27 -8.12 2.89
C ASP A 50 -6.22 -7.68 1.43
N GLY A 51 -7.19 -6.86 0.99
CA GLY A 51 -7.16 -6.28 -0.35
C GLY A 51 -5.91 -5.42 -0.60
N PHE A 52 -5.53 -4.59 0.38
CA PHE A 52 -4.32 -3.76 0.31
C PHE A 52 -3.04 -4.60 0.24
N LEU A 53 -2.94 -5.64 1.06
CA LEU A 53 -1.79 -6.55 1.12
C LEU A 53 -1.69 -7.42 -0.14
N ALA A 54 -2.80 -7.90 -0.68
CA ALA A 54 -2.86 -8.58 -1.97
C ALA A 54 -2.40 -7.65 -3.13
N GLY A 55 -2.72 -6.36 -3.04
CA GLY A 55 -2.27 -5.34 -3.98
C GLY A 55 -0.81 -4.87 -3.80
N ARG A 56 -0.09 -5.34 -2.77
CA ARG A 56 1.26 -4.87 -2.42
C ARG A 56 2.27 -5.03 -3.56
N GLU A 57 2.24 -6.17 -4.24
CA GLU A 57 3.21 -6.46 -5.30
C GLU A 57 3.05 -5.48 -6.48
N ARG A 58 1.80 -5.30 -6.92
CA ARG A 58 1.44 -4.31 -7.94
C ARG A 58 1.83 -2.89 -7.53
N LEU A 59 1.55 -2.51 -6.27
CA LEU A 59 1.98 -1.21 -5.73
C LEU A 59 3.50 -1.06 -5.75
N ARG A 60 4.26 -2.12 -5.41
CA ARG A 60 5.73 -2.10 -5.50
C ARG A 60 6.22 -1.93 -6.93
N GLU A 61 5.57 -2.55 -7.90
CA GLU A 61 5.89 -2.35 -9.32
C GLU A 61 5.57 -0.93 -9.78
N GLU A 62 4.38 -0.40 -9.45
CA GLU A 62 3.99 0.98 -9.75
C GLU A 62 4.95 2.00 -9.12
N MET A 63 5.42 1.76 -7.90
CA MET A 63 6.42 2.60 -7.24
C MET A 63 7.82 2.52 -7.89
N LYS A 64 8.16 1.41 -8.55
CA LYS A 64 9.41 1.25 -9.30
C LYS A 64 9.32 1.91 -10.68
N THR A 65 8.17 1.85 -11.34
CA THR A 65 7.96 2.47 -12.66
C THR A 65 7.76 3.98 -12.55
N GLY A 66 7.06 4.49 -11.52
CA GLY A 66 6.92 5.92 -11.26
C GLY A 66 8.26 6.64 -11.03
N GLN A 67 9.23 5.96 -10.39
CA GLN A 67 10.60 6.46 -10.22
C GLN A 67 11.36 6.68 -11.55
N LYS A 68 10.95 6.04 -12.65
CA LYS A 68 11.56 6.25 -13.98
C LYS A 68 11.02 7.49 -14.68
N GLN A 69 9.81 7.95 -14.38
CA GLN A 69 9.21 9.11 -15.05
C GLN A 69 9.62 10.46 -14.44
N GLU A 70 9.93 10.53 -13.14
CA GLU A 70 10.46 11.76 -12.52
C GLU A 70 11.93 12.03 -12.81
N LYS A 71 12.68 11.04 -13.32
CA LYS A 71 14.09 11.21 -13.71
C LYS A 71 14.29 11.66 -15.17
N LEU A 72 13.22 11.96 -15.91
CA LEU A 72 13.27 12.37 -17.32
C LEU A 72 12.93 13.85 -17.57
N PHE A 73 12.83 14.66 -16.52
CA PHE A 73 12.64 16.11 -16.64
C PHE A 73 13.74 16.87 -15.91
#